data_AF-A0AAN9C2L2-F1
#
_entry.id   AF-A0AAN9C2L2-F1
#
_cell.length_a   1.000
_cell.length_b   1.000
_cell.length_c   1.000
_cell.angle_alpha   90.00
_cell.angle_beta   90.00
_cell.angle_gamma   90.00
#
_symmetry.space_group_name_H-M   'P 1'
#
loop_
_entity.id
_entity.type
_entity.pdbx_description
1 polymer ?
#
loop_
_entity_poly.entity_id
_entity_poly.type
_entity_poly.pdbx_seq_one_letter_code
_entity_poly.pdbx_strand_id
1 'polypeptide(L)'
;MNNQSTNLPTNQPFMLQIIWRRASEPSPLTIGDLVYVPDDRYMLQSVPLRQEWNLMIKDVQPRDTGVYECQISSRLKLIHHILLRVNMTERPQRERYDNFKKAEPPSTVHTNPGQ
;
A
#
# COMPACT_ATOMS: atom_id res chain seq x y z
N MET A 1 22.69 -16.95 42.07
CA MET A 1 22.02 -17.24 40.79
C MET A 1 20.61 -16.72 40.92
N ASN A 2 20.36 -15.50 40.43
CA ASN A 2 19.14 -14.77 40.75
C ASN A 2 18.10 -15.06 39.66
N ASN A 3 17.18 -15.99 39.93
CA ASN A 3 15.99 -16.21 39.10
C ASN A 3 15.04 -15.02 39.29
N GLN A 4 15.25 -13.95 38.54
CA GLN A 4 14.24 -12.91 38.40
C GLN A 4 13.30 -13.29 37.25
N SER A 5 12.18 -13.93 37.59
CA SER A 5 11.04 -13.98 36.68
C SER A 5 10.43 -12.60 36.59
N THR A 6 10.63 -11.92 35.47
CA THR A 6 9.91 -10.69 35.13
C THR A 6 8.49 -11.05 34.73
N ASN A 7 7.52 -10.72 35.57
CA ASN A 7 6.11 -10.82 35.23
C ASN A 7 5.76 -9.73 34.22
N LEU A 8 5.35 -10.13 33.00
CA LEU A 8 4.80 -9.19 32.02
C LEU A 8 3.38 -8.79 32.46
N PRO A 9 3.03 -7.49 32.45
CA PRO A 9 1.71 -7.05 32.88
C PRO A 9 0.62 -7.61 31.95
N THR A 10 -0.31 -8.39 32.51
CA THR A 10 -1.44 -9.02 31.81
C THR A 10 -2.57 -8.04 31.43
N ASN A 11 -2.44 -6.76 31.81
CA ASN A 11 -3.45 -5.72 31.63
C ASN A 11 -3.03 -4.66 30.60
N GLN A 12 -2.40 -5.08 29.50
CA GLN A 12 -2.34 -4.21 28.32
C GLN A 12 -3.74 -4.14 27.71
N PRO A 13 -4.32 -2.94 27.48
CA PRO A 13 -5.50 -2.84 26.63
C PRO A 13 -5.16 -3.52 25.30
N PHE A 14 -6.02 -4.43 24.83
CA PHE A 14 -5.90 -5.05 23.51
C PHE A 14 -6.11 -3.96 22.46
N MET A 15 -5.11 -3.11 22.25
CA MET A 15 -5.04 -2.23 21.10
C MET A 15 -4.79 -3.15 19.91
N LEU A 16 -5.85 -3.38 19.13
CA LEU A 16 -5.73 -4.08 17.86
C LEU A 16 -4.81 -3.27 16.95
N GLN A 17 -3.81 -3.94 16.39
CA GLN A 17 -2.85 -3.36 15.48
C GLN A 17 -3.18 -3.77 14.04
N ILE A 18 -2.93 -2.85 13.11
CA ILE A 18 -2.94 -3.16 11.69
C ILE A 18 -1.58 -3.72 11.30
N ILE A 19 -1.59 -4.81 10.53
CA ILE A 19 -0.39 -5.45 10.00
C ILE A 19 -0.51 -5.44 8.48
N TRP A 20 0.47 -4.83 7.81
CA TRP A 20 0.62 -4.97 6.38
C TRP A 20 1.64 -6.05 6.06
N ARG A 21 1.35 -6.90 5.07
CA ARG A 21 2.30 -7.89 4.54
C ARG A 21 2.06 -8.15 3.06
N ARG A 22 3.03 -8.74 2.38
CA ARG A 22 2.80 -9.36 1.07
C ARG A 22 2.26 -10.78 1.30
N ALA A 23 1.27 -11.19 0.52
CA ALA A 23 0.74 -12.56 0.61
C ALA A 23 1.81 -13.61 0.23
N SER A 24 2.76 -13.23 -0.63
CA SER A 24 3.89 -14.07 -1.06
C SER A 24 4.98 -14.24 -0.01
N GLU A 25 4.98 -13.45 1.08
CA GLU A 25 6.06 -13.41 2.06
C GLU A 25 5.50 -13.65 3.47
N PRO A 26 6.22 -14.40 4.33
CA PRO A 26 5.79 -14.64 5.71
C PRO A 26 5.96 -13.43 6.61
N SER A 27 6.96 -12.59 6.32
CA SER A 27 7.34 -11.45 7.14
C SER A 27 6.41 -10.25 6.90
N PRO A 28 6.06 -9.48 7.94
CA PRO A 28 5.26 -8.27 7.77
C PRO A 28 6.10 -7.15 7.14
N LEU A 29 5.44 -6.29 6.38
CA LEU A 29 5.96 -4.99 5.96
C LEU A 29 5.89 -4.00 7.13
N THR A 30 4.75 -3.98 7.84
CA THR A 30 4.51 -3.10 9.01
C THR A 30 3.71 -3.82 10.09
N ILE A 31 3.90 -3.40 11.34
CA ILE A 31 3.08 -3.80 12.51
C ILE A 31 2.74 -2.53 13.30
N GLY A 32 1.46 -2.19 13.38
CA GLY A 32 1.05 -0.90 13.94
C GLY A 32 1.76 0.23 13.18
N ASP A 33 2.40 1.15 13.89
CA ASP A 33 3.16 2.27 13.29
C ASP A 33 4.62 1.93 12.93
N LEU A 34 5.07 0.69 13.18
CA LEU A 34 6.44 0.25 12.91
C LEU A 34 6.58 -0.32 11.50
N VAL A 35 7.53 0.18 10.72
CA VAL A 35 7.99 -0.46 9.48
C VAL A 35 9.03 -1.52 9.84
N TYR A 36 8.75 -2.79 9.49
CA TYR A 36 9.57 -3.95 9.86
C TYR A 36 10.65 -4.26 8.82
N VAL A 37 10.39 -3.93 7.55
CA VAL A 37 11.32 -4.17 6.45
C VAL A 37 12.36 -3.05 6.34
N PRO A 38 13.59 -3.35 5.90
CA PRO A 38 14.66 -2.35 5.76
C PRO A 38 14.55 -1.49 4.49
N ASP A 39 13.57 -1.76 3.61
CA ASP A 39 13.35 -0.98 2.38
C ASP A 39 12.62 0.34 2.72
N ASP A 40 13.35 1.45 2.61
CA ASP A 40 12.92 2.82 2.96
C ASP A 40 11.81 3.38 2.07
N ARG A 41 11.48 2.67 0.98
CA ARG A 41 10.36 3.00 0.13
C ARG A 41 9.03 2.74 0.82
N TYR A 42 8.99 1.79 1.75
CA TYR A 42 7.78 1.49 2.52
C TYR A 42 7.61 2.50 3.65
N MET A 43 6.44 3.11 3.71
CA MET A 43 6.05 4.02 4.77
C MET A 43 4.63 3.70 5.21
N LEU A 44 4.34 4.01 6.48
CA LEU A 44 2.98 3.98 6.98
C LEU A 44 2.46 5.40 7.17
N GLN A 45 1.23 5.64 6.71
CA GLN A 45 0.48 6.83 7.03
C GLN A 45 -0.76 6.42 7.83
N SER A 46 -0.73 6.63 9.14
CA SER A 46 -1.86 6.37 10.02
C SER A 46 -2.63 7.64 10.36
N VAL A 47 -3.96 7.55 10.36
CA VAL A 47 -4.87 8.60 10.83
C VAL A 47 -5.75 7.99 11.93
N PRO A 48 -5.29 7.96 13.20
CA PRO A 48 -5.95 7.23 14.28
C PRO A 48 -7.42 7.63 14.50
N LEU A 49 -7.72 8.93 14.37
CA LEU A 49 -9.09 9.46 14.52
C LEU A 49 -10.06 8.92 13.45
N ARG A 50 -9.56 8.50 12.29
CA ARG A 50 -10.34 7.93 11.19
C ARG A 50 -10.24 6.42 11.10
N GLN A 51 -9.45 5.79 11.97
CA GLN A 51 -9.14 4.36 11.91
C GLN A 51 -8.56 3.94 10.55
N GLU A 52 -7.70 4.78 9.99
CA GLU A 52 -7.05 4.53 8.70
C GLU A 52 -5.56 4.24 8.90
N TRP A 53 -5.06 3.17 8.28
CA TRP A 53 -3.65 2.79 8.26
C TRP A 53 -3.23 2.46 6.83
N ASN A 54 -2.74 3.48 6.14
CA ASN A 54 -2.41 3.39 4.73
C ASN A 54 -0.94 2.98 4.55
N LEU A 55 -0.71 1.88 3.82
CA LEU A 55 0.62 1.50 3.36
C LEU A 55 0.98 2.34 2.13
N MET A 56 2.06 3.10 2.23
CA MET A 56 2.62 3.90 1.16
C MET A 56 3.89 3.23 0.62
N ILE A 57 3.99 3.11 -0.70
CA ILE A 57 5.18 2.57 -1.38
C ILE A 57 5.73 3.67 -2.28
N LYS A 58 6.91 4.19 -1.96
CA LYS A 58 7.62 5.15 -2.79
C LYS A 58 8.30 4.45 -3.95
N ASP A 59 8.45 5.20 -5.04
CA ASP A 59 9.15 4.77 -6.24
C ASP A 59 8.79 3.35 -6.68
N VAL A 60 7.48 3.13 -6.87
CA VAL A 60 6.88 1.83 -7.18
C VAL A 60 7.48 1.26 -8.46
N GLN A 61 7.89 -0.01 -8.40
CA GLN A 61 8.56 -0.76 -9.45
C GLN A 61 7.71 -1.95 -9.90
N PRO A 62 7.89 -2.48 -11.12
CA PRO A 62 7.17 -3.67 -11.59
C PRO A 62 7.22 -4.86 -10.62
N ARG A 63 8.35 -5.04 -9.92
CA ARG A 63 8.56 -6.09 -8.91
C ARG A 63 7.67 -5.97 -7.66
N ASP A 64 7.12 -4.79 -7.41
CA ASP A 64 6.22 -4.55 -6.27
C ASP A 64 4.81 -5.09 -6.55
N THR A 65 4.52 -5.49 -7.80
CA THR A 65 3.28 -6.18 -8.18
C THR A 65 3.04 -7.40 -7.29
N GLY A 66 1.80 -7.59 -6.86
CA GLY A 66 1.42 -8.72 -6.03
C GLY A 66 0.23 -8.42 -5.14
N VAL A 67 -0.15 -9.42 -4.34
CA VAL A 67 -1.21 -9.30 -3.34
C VAL A 67 -0.61 -8.85 -2.02
N TYR A 68 -1.20 -7.79 -1.47
CA TYR A 68 -0.92 -7.26 -0.15
C TYR A 68 -2.09 -7.58 0.77
N GLU A 69 -1.79 -7.80 2.03
CA GLU A 69 -2.77 -8.10 3.06
C GLU A 69 -2.72 -7.03 4.13
N CYS A 70 -3.88 -6.46 4.43
CA CYS A 70 -4.11 -5.67 5.63
C CYS A 70 -4.82 -6.55 6.65
N GLN A 71 -4.17 -6.82 7.77
CA GLN A 71 -4.67 -7.70 8.83
C GLN A 71 -4.90 -6.94 10.12
N ILE A 72 -5.94 -7.32 10.86
CA ILE A 72 -6.18 -6.82 12.23
C ILE A 72 -5.66 -7.88 13.20
N SER A 73 -4.83 -7.48 14.18
CA SER A 73 -4.29 -8.36 15.23
C SER A 73 -5.36 -8.75 16.26
N SER A 74 -6.41 -9.43 15.80
CA SER A 74 -7.53 -9.89 16.61
C SER A 74 -7.49 -11.42 16.77
N ARG A 75 -8.30 -11.96 17.70
CA ARG A 75 -8.44 -13.42 17.85
C ARG A 75 -8.99 -14.09 16.60
N LEU A 76 -9.78 -13.38 15.81
CA LEU A 76 -10.28 -13.83 14.52
C LEU A 76 -9.36 -13.34 13.40
N LYS A 77 -9.15 -14.17 12.37
CA LYS A 77 -8.42 -13.75 11.18
C LYS A 77 -9.28 -12.78 10.35
N LEU A 78 -9.05 -11.49 10.56
CA LEU A 78 -9.64 -10.42 9.77
C LEU A 78 -8.58 -9.91 8.80
N ILE A 79 -8.72 -10.27 7.51
CA ILE A 79 -7.72 -10.00 6.47
C ILE A 79 -8.43 -9.40 5.25
N HIS A 80 -7.96 -8.24 4.80
CA HIS A 80 -8.34 -7.65 3.53
C HIS A 80 -7.20 -7.83 2.51
N HIS A 81 -7.53 -8.30 1.32
CA HIS A 81 -6.56 -8.54 0.24
C HIS A 81 -6.64 -7.43 -0.81
N ILE A 82 -5.50 -6.84 -1.15
CA ILE A 82 -5.36 -5.77 -2.13
C ILE A 82 -4.39 -6.24 -3.21
N LEU A 83 -4.82 -6.25 -4.48
CA LEU A 83 -3.94 -6.54 -5.61
C LEU A 83 -3.31 -5.24 -6.14
N LEU A 84 -1.99 -5.11 -6.03
CA LEU A 84 -1.23 -4.06 -6.69
C LEU A 84 -0.74 -4.57 -8.05
N ARG A 85 -1.09 -3.85 -9.13
CA ARG A 85 -0.56 -4.08 -10.48
C ARG A 85 0.28 -2.88 -10.91
N VAL A 86 1.54 -3.14 -11.24
CA VAL A 86 2.47 -2.12 -11.70
C VAL A 86 2.91 -2.45 -13.11
N ASN A 87 2.61 -1.56 -14.05
CA ASN A 87 3.00 -1.73 -15.44
C ASN A 87 4.35 -1.07 -15.71
N MET A 88 5.15 -1.66 -16.61
CA MET A 88 6.34 -1.02 -17.19
C MET A 88 5.94 0.08 -18.18
N THR A 89 5.16 1.05 -17.74
CA THR A 89 5.02 2.30 -18.48
C THR A 89 6.01 3.26 -17.87
N GLU A 90 7.03 3.66 -18.64
CA GLU A 90 7.91 4.76 -18.25
C GLU A 90 7.04 5.90 -17.72
N ARG A 91 7.42 6.48 -16.57
CA ARG A 91 6.78 7.73 -16.14
C ARG A 91 6.92 8.68 -17.34
N PRO A 92 5.83 9.22 -17.91
CA PRO A 92 5.95 10.20 -18.96
C PRO A 92 6.84 11.31 -18.41
N GLN A 93 7.96 11.60 -19.09
CA GLN A 93 8.75 12.79 -18.73
C GLN A 93 7.80 14.00 -18.72
N ARG A 94 8.04 14.98 -17.84
CA ARG A 94 7.11 16.12 -17.65
C ARG A 94 6.69 16.77 -18.98
N GLU A 95 7.63 16.92 -19.91
CA GLU A 95 7.37 17.40 -21.27
C GLU A 95 6.36 16.53 -22.04
N ARG A 96 6.47 15.20 -21.92
CA ARG A 96 5.56 14.24 -22.54
C ARG A 96 4.16 14.29 -21.93
N TYR A 97 4.03 14.57 -20.62
CA TYR A 97 2.74 14.79 -19.95
C TYR A 97 2.05 16.08 -20.45
N ASP A 98 2.81 17.17 -20.61
CA ASP A 98 2.30 18.43 -21.16
C ASP A 98 1.86 18.28 -22.62
N ASN A 99 2.62 17.52 -23.41
CA ASN A 99 2.26 17.20 -24.78
C ASN A 99 1.01 16.32 -24.87
N PHE A 100 0.83 15.38 -23.94
CA PHE A 100 -0.36 14.53 -23.88
C PHE A 100 -1.62 15.34 -23.55
N LYS A 101 -1.51 16.37 -22.71
CA LYS A 101 -2.62 17.30 -22.44
C LYS A 101 -2.96 18.20 -23.64
N LYS A 102 -1.98 18.50 -24.50
CA LYS A 102 -2.15 19.37 -25.66
C LYS A 102 -2.68 18.65 -26.90
N ALA A 103 -2.71 17.32 -26.90
CA ALA A 103 -3.31 16.57 -27.99
C ALA A 103 -4.82 16.85 -28.02
N GLU A 104 -5.27 17.58 -29.04
CA GLU A 104 -6.70 17.73 -29.31
C GLU A 104 -7.29 16.34 -29.61
N PRO A 105 -8.50 16.03 -29.09
CA PRO A 105 -9.17 14.78 -29.44
C PRO A 105 -9.37 14.73 -30.95
N PRO A 106 -9.27 13.56 -31.59
CA PRO A 106 -9.49 13.44 -33.03
C PRO A 106 -10.87 14.01 -33.32
N SER A 107 -10.92 15.08 -34.13
CA SER A 107 -12.14 15.70 -34.59
C SER A 107 -13.02 14.60 -35.15
N THR A 108 -14.18 14.37 -34.52
CA THR A 108 -15.19 13.45 -35.02
C THR A 108 -15.44 13.85 -36.47
N VAL A 109 -15.05 12.98 -37.41
CA VAL A 109 -15.34 13.20 -38.83
C VAL A 109 -16.85 13.24 -38.94
N HIS A 110 -17.41 14.44 -39.01
CA HIS A 110 -18.79 14.63 -39.43
C HIS A 110 -18.84 14.28 -40.91
N THR A 111 -19.10 13.01 -41.20
CA THR A 111 -19.49 12.58 -42.55
C THR A 111 -20.86 13.21 -42.82
N ASN A 112 -20.88 14.34 -43.53
CA ASN A 112 -22.12 14.88 -44.07
C ASN A 112 -22.63 13.91 -45.15
N PRO A 113 -23.87 13.38 -45.05
CA PRO A 113 -24.45 12.63 -46.14
C PRO A 113 -25.02 13.62 -47.16
N GLY A 114 -24.52 13.56 -48.39
CA GLY A 114 -25.16 14.16 -49.56
C GLY A 114 -24.34 15.21 -50.27
N GLN A 115 -23.64 14.77 -51.32
CA GLN A 115 -23.67 15.37 -52.66
C GLN A 115 -23.19 14.33 -53.68
#